data_AF-A0A094E7U9-F1
#
_entry.id   AF-A0A094E7U9-F1
#
_cell.length_a   1.000
_cell.length_b   1.000
_cell.length_c   1.000
_cell.angle_alpha   90.00
_cell.angle_beta   90.00
_cell.angle_gamma   90.00
#
_symmetry.space_group_name_H-M   'P 1'
#
loop_
_entity.id
_entity.type
_entity.pdbx_description
1 polymer ?
#
loop_
_entity_poly.entity_id
_entity_poly.type
_entity_poly.pdbx_seq_one_letter_code
_entity_poly.pdbx_strand_id
1 'polypeptide(L)'
;MSRTTFKATPTAHLQYSDFDFEFKEPTGLAGLFIVPAMASFNSSDSIVIVGAGIVGLDVALVLAERGYGQSITVIAEHHPGDTSMTYTSPWAGCNFSAISGSDANALKWDRLGYSHLTKLASERPDETFVHRTPSTELWDENVPHDKIKAMAEYLEDFRILPEDELPEQVKFAVSFTTLTINAPNHLQYLYHRLKQHGVQFLRQKIPSILSAFASPTTKVVFNCIGNAAKTMPGVEDTKCYPTRGQVVLVRAPQVRSNIMRHGKDYETYVIPRPGSGGNVILGGYMQKGNGDGATYSYETESVLDRTKRLSSELREMEPEILAAFAGLRPSREGGARIERDELIVAGDKRVIVHNYGAGGTGFQAGYGMAMEAVKTVEDVLREIRKNDTRPRPRL
;
A
#
# COMPACT_ATOMS: atom_id res chain seq x y z
N MET A 1 22.89 43.76 -31.63
CA MET A 1 21.75 44.47 -32.27
C MET A 1 21.26 43.65 -33.46
N SER A 2 20.14 42.95 -33.32
CA SER A 2 19.00 42.99 -34.26
C SER A 2 17.92 42.08 -33.68
N ARG A 3 16.73 42.67 -33.50
CA ARG A 3 15.51 41.99 -33.04
C ARG A 3 14.78 41.54 -34.28
N THR A 4 14.38 40.27 -34.35
CA THR A 4 13.42 39.79 -35.35
C THR A 4 12.08 39.62 -34.68
N THR A 5 11.17 40.54 -34.97
CA THR A 5 9.76 40.55 -34.60
C THR A 5 8.95 39.73 -35.61
N PHE A 6 8.17 38.76 -35.15
CA PHE A 6 7.05 38.22 -35.92
C PHE A 6 5.73 38.69 -35.32
N LYS A 7 4.94 39.36 -36.17
CA LYS A 7 3.61 39.91 -35.88
C LYS A 7 2.59 38.77 -35.79
N ALA A 8 1.74 38.82 -34.77
CA ALA A 8 0.51 38.05 -34.68
C ALA A 8 -0.61 38.73 -35.47
N THR A 9 -1.42 37.94 -36.17
CA THR A 9 -2.67 38.34 -36.85
C THR A 9 -3.85 37.78 -36.04
N PRO A 10 -4.95 38.54 -35.82
CA PRO A 10 -6.01 38.15 -34.89
C PRO A 10 -7.06 37.27 -35.56
N THR A 11 -7.48 36.20 -34.88
CA THR A 11 -8.63 35.39 -35.26
C THR A 11 -9.87 35.77 -34.45
N ALA A 12 -10.95 35.94 -35.21
CA ALA A 12 -12.29 36.40 -34.88
C ALA A 12 -12.90 35.97 -33.54
N HIS A 13 -13.55 36.94 -32.90
CA HIS A 13 -14.57 36.76 -31.86
C HIS A 13 -15.86 36.21 -32.48
N LEU A 14 -16.40 35.14 -31.90
CA LEU A 14 -17.79 34.73 -32.07
C LEU A 14 -18.49 34.82 -30.71
N GLN A 15 -19.46 35.74 -30.64
CA GLN A 15 -20.38 35.91 -29.52
C GLN A 15 -21.32 34.70 -29.45
N TYR A 16 -21.49 34.13 -28.27
CA TYR A 16 -22.64 33.27 -27.96
C TYR A 16 -23.68 34.12 -27.24
N SER A 17 -24.84 34.24 -27.88
CA SER A 17 -26.04 34.90 -27.40
C SER A 17 -26.76 34.07 -26.33
N ASP A 18 -27.47 34.80 -25.48
CA ASP A 18 -28.20 34.36 -24.31
C ASP A 18 -29.24 33.26 -24.57
N PHE A 19 -29.32 32.30 -23.65
CA PHE A 19 -30.50 31.48 -23.43
C PHE A 19 -30.84 31.51 -21.95
N ASP A 20 -31.76 32.40 -21.60
CA ASP A 20 -32.49 32.38 -20.33
C ASP A 20 -33.31 31.08 -20.24
N PHE A 21 -33.10 30.32 -19.17
CA PHE A 21 -34.04 29.30 -18.73
C PHE A 21 -34.63 29.72 -17.39
N GLU A 22 -35.87 30.21 -17.43
CA GLU A 22 -36.73 30.37 -16.26
C GLU A 22 -36.95 29.01 -15.58
N PHE A 23 -36.53 28.89 -14.32
CA PHE A 23 -36.97 27.81 -13.45
C PHE A 23 -38.31 28.19 -12.82
N LYS A 24 -39.40 27.56 -13.28
CA LYS A 24 -40.64 27.44 -12.49
C LYS A 24 -40.51 26.25 -11.55
N GLU A 25 -40.58 26.48 -10.25
CA GLU A 25 -40.73 25.43 -9.24
C GLU A 25 -42.08 24.73 -9.38
N PRO A 26 -42.13 23.38 -9.35
CA PRO A 26 -43.30 22.65 -8.91
C PRO A 26 -43.16 22.28 -7.43
N THR A 27 -44.15 22.70 -6.66
CA THR A 27 -44.40 22.31 -5.28
C THR A 27 -44.72 20.81 -5.17
N GLY A 28 -44.10 20.16 -4.19
CA GLY A 28 -44.60 18.96 -3.51
C GLY A 28 -44.52 17.63 -4.28
N LEU A 29 -43.54 16.78 -3.92
CA LEU A 29 -43.67 15.33 -3.78
C LEU A 29 -42.35 14.76 -3.23
N ALA A 30 -42.46 13.82 -2.29
CA ALA A 30 -41.35 13.21 -1.56
C ALA A 30 -40.26 12.67 -2.49
N GLY A 31 -39.03 13.19 -2.33
CA GLY A 31 -37.86 12.76 -3.09
C GLY A 31 -37.46 11.33 -2.75
N LEU A 32 -37.86 10.38 -3.59
CA LEU A 32 -37.25 9.07 -3.68
C LEU A 32 -35.86 9.26 -4.32
N PHE A 33 -34.79 9.15 -3.55
CA PHE A 33 -33.44 9.14 -4.10
C PHE A 33 -33.27 7.89 -4.96
N ILE A 34 -33.31 8.07 -6.28
CA ILE A 34 -32.96 7.02 -7.24
C ILE A 34 -31.44 6.87 -7.20
N VAL A 35 -30.97 5.81 -6.54
CA VAL A 35 -29.58 5.36 -6.61
C VAL A 35 -29.32 4.90 -8.05
N PRO A 36 -28.28 5.39 -8.76
CA PRO A 36 -27.97 4.90 -10.09
C PRO A 36 -27.66 3.41 -9.99
N ALA A 37 -28.19 2.62 -10.94
CA ALA A 37 -28.12 1.17 -10.94
C ALA A 37 -26.71 0.66 -10.59
N MET A 38 -26.54 0.17 -9.36
CA MET A 38 -25.30 -0.45 -8.92
C MET A 38 -25.15 -1.81 -9.59
N ALA A 39 -23.90 -2.18 -9.89
CA ALA A 39 -23.54 -3.52 -10.34
C ALA A 39 -24.15 -4.59 -9.41
N SER A 40 -24.60 -5.71 -9.97
CA SER A 40 -25.34 -6.74 -9.24
C SER A 40 -24.48 -7.36 -8.14
N PHE A 41 -24.68 -6.90 -6.90
CA PHE A 41 -24.21 -7.59 -5.71
C PHE A 41 -24.89 -8.96 -5.65
N ASN A 42 -24.11 -10.01 -5.41
CA ASN A 42 -24.67 -11.34 -5.23
C ASN A 42 -25.22 -11.46 -3.80
N SER A 43 -26.22 -12.32 -3.61
CA SER A 43 -26.81 -12.59 -2.29
C SER A 43 -25.81 -13.15 -1.26
N SER A 44 -24.57 -13.44 -1.66
CA SER A 44 -23.48 -13.95 -0.83
C SER A 44 -22.47 -12.91 -0.32
N ASP A 45 -22.61 -11.62 -0.68
CA ASP A 45 -21.63 -10.55 -0.37
C ASP A 45 -21.69 -10.07 1.09
N SER A 46 -21.52 -10.98 2.05
CA SER A 46 -21.60 -10.66 3.48
C SER A 46 -20.36 -9.90 4.01
N ILE A 47 -19.24 -9.98 3.30
CA ILE A 47 -17.99 -9.28 3.61
C ILE A 47 -17.57 -8.45 2.40
N VAL A 48 -17.40 -7.14 2.62
CA VAL A 48 -16.89 -6.23 1.59
C VAL A 48 -15.54 -5.67 2.03
N ILE A 49 -14.58 -5.60 1.12
CA ILE A 49 -13.29 -4.96 1.34
C ILE A 49 -13.16 -3.82 0.34
N VAL A 50 -12.94 -2.60 0.81
CA VAL A 50 -12.77 -1.43 -0.05
C VAL A 50 -11.29 -1.11 -0.20
N GLY A 51 -10.77 -1.28 -1.42
CA GLY A 51 -9.37 -1.10 -1.76
C GLY A 51 -8.65 -2.41 -2.05
N ALA A 52 -8.01 -2.51 -3.22
CA ALA A 52 -7.23 -3.67 -3.66
C ALA A 52 -5.72 -3.41 -3.65
N GLY A 53 -5.24 -2.57 -2.71
CA GLY A 53 -3.82 -2.47 -2.37
C GLY A 53 -3.40 -3.61 -1.46
N ILE A 54 -2.10 -3.72 -1.17
CA ILE A 54 -1.54 -4.80 -0.34
C ILE A 54 -2.33 -5.01 0.96
N VAL A 55 -2.68 -3.93 1.67
CA VAL A 55 -3.44 -3.99 2.92
C VAL A 55 -4.82 -4.64 2.75
N GLY A 56 -5.54 -4.30 1.68
CA GLY A 56 -6.85 -4.90 1.41
C GLY A 56 -6.76 -6.36 0.92
N LEU A 57 -5.72 -6.66 0.13
CA LEU A 57 -5.45 -8.03 -0.32
C LEU A 57 -5.05 -8.94 0.85
N ASP A 58 -4.28 -8.45 1.82
CA ASP A 58 -3.91 -9.19 3.03
C ASP A 58 -5.14 -9.49 3.90
N VAL A 59 -6.06 -8.53 4.07
CA VAL A 59 -7.35 -8.77 4.75
C VAL A 59 -8.14 -9.84 4.02
N ALA A 60 -8.23 -9.75 2.70
CA ALA A 60 -8.91 -10.74 1.88
C ALA A 60 -8.27 -12.13 2.03
N LEU A 61 -6.94 -12.21 2.08
CA LEU A 61 -6.18 -13.46 2.22
C LEU A 61 -6.45 -14.12 3.57
N VAL A 62 -6.31 -13.37 4.66
CA VAL A 62 -6.56 -13.87 6.03
C VAL A 62 -7.99 -14.43 6.16
N LEU A 63 -8.98 -13.77 5.57
CA LEU A 63 -10.37 -14.24 5.59
C LEU A 63 -10.59 -15.45 4.65
N ALA A 64 -10.00 -15.42 3.45
CA ALA A 64 -10.12 -16.47 2.45
C ALA A 64 -9.51 -17.80 2.93
N GLU A 65 -8.35 -17.77 3.58
CA GLU A 65 -7.71 -18.95 4.19
C GLU A 65 -8.53 -19.53 5.35
N ARG A 66 -9.38 -18.72 5.98
CA ARG A 66 -10.37 -19.16 6.98
C ARG A 66 -11.67 -19.68 6.35
N GLY A 67 -11.72 -19.82 5.02
CA GLY A 67 -12.85 -20.37 4.29
C GLY A 67 -13.95 -19.36 3.95
N TYR A 68 -13.72 -18.05 4.12
CA TYR A 68 -14.72 -17.03 3.79
C TYR A 68 -14.65 -16.53 2.34
N GLY A 69 -13.76 -17.07 1.49
CA GLY A 69 -13.48 -16.49 0.17
C GLY A 69 -14.70 -16.22 -0.70
N GLN A 70 -15.66 -17.16 -0.77
CA GLN A 70 -16.91 -17.00 -1.53
C GLN A 70 -17.90 -15.96 -0.94
N SER A 71 -17.61 -15.42 0.24
CA SER A 71 -18.40 -14.38 0.92
C SER A 71 -17.79 -12.99 0.76
N ILE A 72 -16.62 -12.89 0.12
CA ILE A 72 -15.83 -11.67 0.04
C ILE A 72 -15.98 -11.05 -1.36
N THR A 73 -16.34 -9.77 -1.36
CA THR A 73 -16.24 -8.90 -2.53
C THR A 73 -15.26 -7.75 -2.24
N VAL A 74 -14.20 -7.67 -3.03
CA VAL A 74 -13.24 -6.56 -3.02
C VAL A 74 -13.72 -5.51 -4.02
N ILE A 75 -13.98 -4.29 -3.55
CA ILE A 75 -14.39 -3.16 -4.39
C ILE A 75 -13.22 -2.18 -4.47
N ALA A 76 -12.75 -1.87 -5.67
CA ALA A 76 -11.67 -0.90 -5.84
C ALA A 76 -11.68 -0.23 -7.22
N GLU A 77 -11.19 1.01 -7.28
CA GLU A 77 -10.96 1.72 -8.56
C GLU A 77 -9.83 1.05 -9.36
N HIS A 78 -8.75 0.67 -8.66
CA HIS A 78 -7.53 0.06 -9.19
C HIS A 78 -7.36 -1.35 -8.65
N HIS A 79 -6.96 -2.28 -9.52
CA HIS A 79 -6.68 -3.69 -9.20
C HIS A 79 -5.20 -4.01 -9.43
N PRO A 80 -4.71 -5.15 -8.90
CA PRO A 80 -3.40 -5.67 -9.26
C PRO A 80 -3.21 -5.75 -10.77
N GLY A 81 -2.12 -5.15 -11.26
CA GLY A 81 -1.83 -4.97 -12.69
C GLY A 81 -1.97 -3.53 -13.18
N ASP A 82 -2.77 -2.73 -12.48
CA ASP A 82 -2.88 -1.32 -12.80
C ASP A 82 -1.73 -0.52 -12.18
N THR A 83 -1.47 0.64 -12.77
CA THR A 83 -0.54 1.64 -12.27
C THR A 83 -1.24 2.99 -12.22
N SER A 84 -1.29 3.61 -11.04
CA SER A 84 -1.92 4.92 -10.85
C SER A 84 -1.27 5.65 -9.68
N MET A 85 -1.20 6.98 -9.74
CA MET A 85 -0.76 7.82 -8.61
C MET A 85 -1.61 7.59 -7.35
N THR A 86 -2.91 7.30 -7.53
CA THR A 86 -3.84 7.02 -6.42
C THR A 86 -3.82 5.56 -5.97
N TYR A 87 -2.95 4.72 -6.55
CA TYR A 87 -2.75 3.32 -6.20
C TYR A 87 -1.30 3.08 -5.81
N THR A 88 -1.00 3.15 -4.51
CA THR A 88 0.38 3.19 -4.02
C THR A 88 1.15 1.87 -4.18
N SER A 89 0.47 0.73 -4.00
CA SER A 89 1.13 -0.57 -3.80
C SER A 89 2.09 -0.99 -4.93
N PRO A 90 1.80 -0.80 -6.23
CA PRO A 90 2.72 -1.15 -7.31
C PRO A 90 4.05 -0.38 -7.32
N TRP A 91 4.09 0.80 -6.68
CA TRP A 91 5.27 1.67 -6.64
C TRP A 91 6.25 1.31 -5.52
N ALA A 92 5.92 0.36 -4.65
CA ALA A 92 6.78 0.00 -3.54
C ALA A 92 8.07 -0.67 -4.04
N GLY A 93 9.16 -0.55 -3.28
CA GLY A 93 10.45 -1.19 -3.60
C GLY A 93 10.31 -2.69 -3.86
N CYS A 94 9.96 -3.51 -2.87
CA CYS A 94 9.89 -3.26 -1.42
C CYS A 94 10.65 -4.35 -0.66
N ASN A 95 10.92 -4.11 0.61
CA ASN A 95 11.58 -5.05 1.50
C ASN A 95 10.86 -5.09 2.86
N PHE A 96 11.32 -5.99 3.72
CA PHE A 96 11.17 -5.82 5.17
C PHE A 96 12.33 -4.96 5.67
N SER A 97 12.06 -3.91 6.44
CA SER A 97 13.11 -3.03 6.96
C SER A 97 12.95 -2.83 8.46
N ALA A 98 14.08 -2.65 9.18
CA ALA A 98 14.12 -2.49 10.64
C ALA A 98 13.68 -1.07 11.09
N ILE A 99 12.84 -0.42 10.29
CA ILE A 99 12.43 0.98 10.44
C ILE A 99 11.18 1.18 11.29
N SER A 100 10.46 0.12 11.66
CA SER A 100 9.17 0.29 12.33
C SER A 100 9.24 1.09 13.62
N GLY A 101 8.09 1.71 13.94
CA GLY A 101 7.89 2.46 15.15
C GLY A 101 8.18 1.61 16.38
N SER A 102 8.52 2.29 17.49
CA SER A 102 8.75 1.63 18.77
C SER A 102 7.45 1.30 19.52
N ASP A 103 6.29 1.62 18.95
CA ASP A 103 5.01 1.29 19.57
C ASP A 103 4.71 -0.21 19.49
N ALA A 104 4.00 -0.72 20.49
CA ALA A 104 3.76 -2.15 20.64
C ALA A 104 2.97 -2.76 19.47
N ASN A 105 2.10 -1.98 18.82
CA ASN A 105 1.32 -2.46 17.70
C ASN A 105 2.17 -2.59 16.44
N ALA A 106 2.98 -1.58 16.11
CA ALA A 106 3.91 -1.65 14.99
C ALA A 106 4.84 -2.85 15.11
N LEU A 107 5.47 -3.05 16.28
CA LEU A 107 6.36 -4.19 16.52
C LEU A 107 5.64 -5.55 16.41
N LYS A 108 4.41 -5.65 16.89
CA LYS A 108 3.58 -6.86 16.77
C LYS A 108 3.24 -7.16 15.32
N TRP A 109 2.80 -6.17 14.55
CA TRP A 109 2.41 -6.37 13.15
C TRP A 109 3.61 -6.72 12.28
N ASP A 110 4.75 -6.09 12.52
CA ASP A 110 6.01 -6.41 11.86
C ASP A 110 6.44 -7.85 12.13
N ARG A 111 6.41 -8.32 13.37
CA ARG A 111 6.76 -9.71 13.68
C ARG A 111 5.88 -10.70 12.91
N LEU A 112 4.58 -10.44 12.87
CA LEU A 112 3.62 -11.28 12.14
C LEU A 112 3.85 -11.21 10.62
N GLY A 113 4.13 -10.03 10.08
CA GLY A 113 4.41 -9.85 8.67
C GLY A 113 5.74 -10.46 8.24
N TYR A 114 6.80 -10.30 9.04
CA TYR A 114 8.08 -10.99 8.83
C TYR A 114 7.87 -12.50 8.78
N SER A 115 7.20 -13.07 9.79
CA SER A 115 6.90 -14.51 9.84
C SER A 115 6.12 -15.00 8.61
N HIS A 116 5.13 -14.22 8.15
CA HIS A 116 4.38 -14.53 6.94
C HIS A 116 5.26 -14.50 5.68
N LEU A 117 6.02 -13.42 5.47
CA LEU A 117 6.91 -13.26 4.31
C LEU A 117 8.00 -14.33 4.28
N THR A 118 8.57 -14.66 5.44
CA THR A 118 9.53 -15.76 5.62
C THR A 118 8.93 -17.10 5.21
N LYS A 119 7.66 -17.38 5.56
CA LYS A 119 6.97 -18.59 5.11
C LYS A 119 6.84 -18.62 3.58
N LEU A 120 6.39 -17.51 2.97
CA LEU A 120 6.28 -17.41 1.50
C LEU A 120 7.62 -17.63 0.79
N ALA A 121 8.69 -17.01 1.30
CA ALA A 121 10.04 -17.16 0.77
C ALA A 121 10.61 -18.58 0.95
N SER A 122 10.11 -19.35 1.91
CA SER A 122 10.55 -20.74 2.15
C SER A 122 9.79 -21.73 1.29
N GLU A 123 8.48 -21.54 1.15
CA GLU A 123 7.61 -22.54 0.54
C GLU A 123 7.48 -22.34 -0.97
N ARG A 124 7.34 -21.09 -1.43
CA ARG A 124 7.00 -20.76 -2.83
C ARG A 124 7.62 -19.42 -3.29
N PRO A 125 8.94 -19.24 -3.20
CA PRO A 125 9.58 -17.95 -3.51
C PRO A 125 9.33 -17.50 -4.95
N ASP A 126 9.38 -18.41 -5.93
CA ASP A 126 9.21 -18.07 -7.35
C ASP A 126 7.75 -17.72 -7.71
N GLU A 127 6.76 -18.32 -7.05
CA GLU A 127 5.34 -18.01 -7.27
C GLU A 127 4.93 -16.71 -6.56
N THR A 128 5.44 -16.50 -5.34
CA THR A 128 5.07 -15.37 -4.47
C THR A 128 5.91 -14.13 -4.75
N PHE A 129 7.06 -14.29 -5.40
CA PHE A 129 8.08 -13.28 -5.63
C PHE A 129 8.60 -12.62 -4.34
N VAL A 130 8.67 -13.40 -3.26
CA VAL A 130 9.25 -13.02 -1.97
C VAL A 130 10.53 -13.84 -1.77
N HIS A 131 11.67 -13.17 -1.64
CA HIS A 131 12.97 -13.84 -1.50
C HIS A 131 13.68 -13.39 -0.23
N ARG A 132 14.38 -14.33 0.41
CA ARG A 132 15.39 -14.00 1.42
C ARG A 132 16.55 -13.25 0.75
N THR A 133 17.04 -12.21 1.38
CA THR A 133 18.12 -11.36 0.84
C THR A 133 19.00 -10.86 1.98
N PRO A 134 20.33 -10.90 1.86
CA PRO A 134 21.21 -10.24 2.83
C PRO A 134 20.90 -8.75 2.90
N SER A 135 20.78 -8.21 4.11
CA SER A 135 20.49 -6.80 4.35
C SER A 135 21.53 -6.16 5.26
N THR A 136 21.92 -4.94 4.92
CA THR A 136 22.60 -4.02 5.85
C THR A 136 21.79 -2.74 5.97
N GLU A 137 21.51 -2.31 7.19
CA GLU A 137 20.86 -1.03 7.45
C GLU A 137 21.74 -0.16 8.35
N LEU A 138 21.88 1.11 7.96
CA LEU A 138 22.77 2.09 8.57
C LEU A 138 21.94 3.29 9.06
N TRP A 139 22.22 3.79 10.26
CA TRP A 139 21.60 5.01 10.81
C TRP A 139 22.68 6.05 11.13
N ASP A 140 22.42 7.29 10.74
CA ASP A 140 23.26 8.44 11.13
C ASP A 140 23.03 8.84 12.61
N GLU A 141 22.00 8.26 13.26
CA GLU A 141 21.63 8.48 14.65
C GLU A 141 21.56 7.16 15.44
N ASN A 142 21.63 7.24 16.77
CA ASN A 142 21.47 6.07 17.63
C ASN A 142 20.03 5.57 17.61
N VAL A 143 19.85 4.25 17.60
CA VAL A 143 18.53 3.61 17.68
C VAL A 143 18.26 3.16 19.13
N PRO A 144 17.03 3.35 19.67
CA PRO A 144 16.70 2.92 21.02
C PRO A 144 16.95 1.42 21.26
N HIS A 145 17.58 1.08 22.39
CA HIS A 145 17.94 -0.30 22.76
C HIS A 145 16.75 -1.26 22.78
N ASP A 146 15.59 -0.81 23.29
CA ASP A 146 14.40 -1.67 23.35
C ASP A 146 13.88 -2.04 21.96
N LYS A 147 13.98 -1.12 20.99
CA LYS A 147 13.65 -1.39 19.59
C LYS A 147 14.61 -2.42 19.00
N ILE A 148 15.91 -2.26 19.23
CA ILE A 148 16.94 -3.21 18.77
C ILE A 148 16.66 -4.61 19.30
N LYS A 149 16.40 -4.72 20.61
CA LYS A 149 16.08 -5.99 21.26
C LYS A 149 14.83 -6.64 20.65
N ALA A 150 13.77 -5.86 20.47
CA ALA A 150 12.52 -6.38 19.90
C ALA A 150 12.70 -6.92 18.48
N MET A 151 13.52 -6.28 17.64
CA MET A 151 13.81 -6.71 16.27
C MET A 151 14.68 -7.97 16.24
N ALA A 152 15.70 -8.04 17.11
CA ALA A 152 16.60 -9.18 17.23
C ALA A 152 15.88 -10.49 17.58
N GLU A 153 14.69 -10.42 18.18
CA GLU A 153 13.90 -11.60 18.57
C GLU A 153 13.24 -12.34 17.40
N TYR A 154 13.12 -11.72 16.23
CA TYR A 154 12.42 -12.35 15.08
C TYR A 154 13.14 -12.22 13.74
N LEU A 155 14.11 -11.31 13.60
CA LEU A 155 14.91 -11.20 12.38
C LEU A 155 15.94 -12.33 12.30
N GLU A 156 15.95 -13.06 11.18
CA GLU A 156 16.92 -14.11 10.88
C GLU A 156 18.33 -13.50 10.75
N ASP A 157 19.34 -14.17 11.31
CA ASP A 157 20.77 -13.78 11.23
C ASP A 157 21.07 -12.35 11.72
N PHE A 158 20.27 -11.85 12.67
CA PHE A 158 20.43 -10.49 13.17
C PHE A 158 21.76 -10.27 13.91
N ARG A 159 22.54 -9.31 13.45
CA ARG A 159 23.81 -8.87 14.05
C ARG A 159 23.89 -7.35 14.05
N ILE A 160 24.30 -6.77 15.18
CA ILE A 160 24.73 -5.37 15.26
C ILE A 160 26.16 -5.30 14.74
N LEU A 161 26.45 -4.36 13.82
CA LEU A 161 27.80 -4.17 13.31
C LEU A 161 28.67 -3.40 14.32
N PRO A 162 29.93 -3.82 14.55
CA PRO A 162 30.88 -3.11 15.40
C PRO A 162 31.14 -1.67 14.93
N GLU A 163 31.43 -0.77 15.88
CA GLU A 163 31.69 0.66 15.60
C GLU A 163 32.86 0.89 14.63
N ASP A 164 33.87 0.02 14.66
CA ASP A 164 35.05 0.08 13.78
C ASP A 164 34.79 -0.42 12.35
N GLU A 165 33.65 -1.09 12.10
CA GLU A 165 33.19 -1.47 10.77
C GLU A 165 32.28 -0.40 10.14
N LEU A 166 31.90 0.66 10.88
CA LEU A 166 30.93 1.64 10.43
C LEU A 166 31.51 2.67 9.44
N PRO A 167 30.80 3.00 8.35
CA PRO A 167 31.16 4.13 7.49
C PRO A 167 31.12 5.46 8.25
N GLU A 168 31.79 6.48 7.71
CA GLU A 168 31.76 7.82 8.27
C GLU A 168 30.32 8.34 8.43
N GLN A 169 30.06 9.00 9.56
CA GLN A 169 28.77 9.60 9.94
C GLN A 169 27.65 8.59 10.26
N VAL A 170 27.92 7.28 10.20
CA VAL A 170 27.02 6.24 10.70
C VAL A 170 27.28 6.01 12.18
N LYS A 171 26.23 6.04 13.00
CA LYS A 171 26.31 5.79 14.45
C LYS A 171 25.83 4.41 14.86
N PHE A 172 25.00 3.77 14.03
CA PHE A 172 24.45 2.46 14.32
C PHE A 172 24.22 1.71 13.02
N ALA A 173 24.48 0.40 13.02
CA ALA A 173 24.16 -0.45 11.89
C ALA A 173 23.82 -1.87 12.32
N VAL A 174 22.98 -2.51 11.51
CA VAL A 174 22.64 -3.92 11.65
C VAL A 174 22.79 -4.63 10.32
N SER A 175 23.05 -5.93 10.40
CA SER A 175 22.94 -6.87 9.29
C SER A 175 21.98 -7.99 9.68
N PHE A 176 21.18 -8.46 8.72
CA PHE A 176 20.22 -9.55 8.93
C PHE A 176 19.76 -10.11 7.58
N THR A 177 19.08 -11.25 7.60
CA THR A 177 18.38 -11.78 6.43
C THR A 177 17.01 -11.09 6.31
N THR A 178 16.87 -10.20 5.32
CA THR A 178 15.60 -9.55 5.01
C THR A 178 14.78 -10.34 3.98
N LEU A 179 13.56 -9.88 3.73
CA LEU A 179 12.66 -10.35 2.69
C LEU A 179 12.48 -9.22 1.66
N THR A 180 12.96 -9.42 0.43
CA THR A 180 12.66 -8.52 -0.69
C THR A 180 11.48 -9.05 -1.48
N ILE A 181 10.69 -8.15 -2.05
CA ILE A 181 9.42 -8.48 -2.70
C ILE A 181 9.32 -7.76 -4.03
N ASN A 182 8.92 -8.47 -5.07
CA ASN A 182 8.50 -7.86 -6.33
C ASN A 182 7.04 -7.39 -6.21
N ALA A 183 6.85 -6.15 -5.74
CA ALA A 183 5.52 -5.63 -5.41
C ALA A 183 4.46 -5.85 -6.51
N PRO A 184 4.66 -5.46 -7.80
CA PRO A 184 3.66 -5.71 -8.85
C PRO A 184 3.30 -7.20 -9.01
N ASN A 185 4.30 -8.09 -9.06
CA ASN A 185 4.06 -9.51 -9.27
C ASN A 185 3.47 -10.19 -8.03
N HIS A 186 3.85 -9.76 -6.83
CA HIS A 186 3.26 -10.25 -5.59
C HIS A 186 1.78 -9.86 -5.48
N LEU A 187 1.41 -8.63 -5.85
CA LEU A 187 0.00 -8.22 -5.92
C LEU A 187 -0.79 -9.07 -6.92
N GLN A 188 -0.20 -9.38 -8.08
CA GLN A 188 -0.80 -10.28 -9.07
C GLN A 188 -0.96 -11.71 -8.53
N TYR A 189 0.05 -12.23 -7.84
CA TYR A 189 -0.03 -13.53 -7.17
C TYR A 189 -1.21 -13.57 -6.18
N LEU A 190 -1.32 -12.57 -5.29
CA LEU A 190 -2.43 -12.47 -4.34
C LEU A 190 -3.78 -12.37 -5.05
N TYR A 191 -3.89 -11.56 -6.11
CA TYR A 191 -5.12 -11.45 -6.90
C TYR A 191 -5.60 -12.80 -7.44
N HIS A 192 -4.72 -13.56 -8.10
CA HIS A 192 -5.05 -14.88 -8.63
C HIS A 192 -5.36 -15.87 -7.52
N ARG A 193 -4.59 -15.86 -6.43
CA ARG A 193 -4.81 -16.73 -5.28
C ARG A 193 -6.17 -16.49 -4.64
N LEU A 194 -6.55 -15.23 -4.44
CA LEU A 194 -7.84 -14.85 -3.87
C LEU A 194 -9.00 -15.27 -4.77
N LYS A 195 -8.86 -15.13 -6.10
CA LYS A 195 -9.85 -15.66 -7.05
C LYS A 195 -10.02 -17.18 -6.94
N GLN A 196 -8.93 -17.93 -6.74
CA GLN A 196 -9.01 -19.39 -6.51
C GLN A 196 -9.77 -19.72 -5.21
N HIS A 197 -9.73 -18.85 -4.20
CA HIS A 197 -10.55 -18.97 -2.99
C HIS A 197 -12.01 -18.51 -3.17
N GLY A 198 -12.39 -18.05 -4.37
CA GLY A 198 -13.75 -17.60 -4.69
C GLY A 198 -14.02 -16.13 -4.40
N VAL A 199 -12.99 -15.35 -4.04
CA VAL A 199 -13.12 -13.90 -3.81
C VAL A 199 -13.50 -13.19 -5.10
N GLN A 200 -14.54 -12.36 -5.02
CA GLN A 200 -14.97 -11.52 -6.15
C GLN A 200 -14.24 -10.18 -6.12
N PHE A 201 -13.94 -9.66 -7.31
CA PHE A 201 -13.31 -8.35 -7.48
C PHE A 201 -14.19 -7.48 -8.37
N LEU A 202 -14.69 -6.38 -7.81
CA LEU A 202 -15.53 -5.41 -8.50
C LEU A 202 -14.73 -4.13 -8.72
N ARG A 203 -14.44 -3.86 -10.00
CA ARG A 203 -13.78 -2.61 -10.40
C ARG A 203 -14.80 -1.48 -10.35
N GLN A 204 -14.74 -0.66 -9.30
CA GLN A 204 -15.66 0.45 -9.12
C GLN A 204 -15.06 1.52 -8.19
N LYS A 205 -15.29 2.78 -8.55
CA LYS A 205 -15.10 3.92 -7.65
C LYS A 205 -16.40 4.17 -6.90
N ILE A 206 -16.35 4.16 -5.57
CA ILE A 206 -17.54 4.43 -4.74
C ILE A 206 -17.55 5.90 -4.28
N PRO A 207 -18.73 6.54 -4.20
CA PRO A 207 -18.84 7.95 -3.83
C PRO A 207 -18.71 8.20 -2.32
N SER A 208 -18.91 7.18 -1.48
CA SER A 208 -18.76 7.23 -0.03
C SER A 208 -18.41 5.85 0.52
N ILE A 209 -17.83 5.79 1.71
CA ILE A 209 -17.52 4.48 2.33
C ILE A 209 -18.80 3.68 2.64
N LEU A 210 -19.91 4.38 2.93
CA LEU A 210 -21.21 3.75 3.19
C LEU A 210 -21.79 3.03 1.97
N SER A 211 -21.37 3.41 0.76
CA SER A 211 -21.76 2.73 -0.48
C SER A 211 -21.31 1.26 -0.52
N ALA A 212 -20.32 0.88 0.29
CA ALA A 212 -19.89 -0.51 0.45
C ALA A 212 -20.94 -1.41 1.13
N PHE A 213 -21.96 -0.81 1.77
CA PHE A 213 -23.12 -1.51 2.34
C PHE A 213 -24.34 -1.50 1.41
N ALA A 214 -24.16 -1.27 0.10
CA ALA A 214 -25.28 -1.26 -0.84
C ALA A 214 -26.06 -2.57 -0.89
N SER A 215 -25.39 -3.71 -0.65
CA SER A 215 -26.08 -4.98 -0.47
C SER A 215 -26.65 -5.10 0.94
N PRO A 216 -27.94 -5.46 1.11
CA PRO A 216 -28.53 -5.70 2.43
C PRO A 216 -27.90 -6.89 3.15
N THR A 217 -27.20 -7.78 2.43
CA THR A 217 -26.52 -8.94 3.02
C THR A 217 -25.14 -8.61 3.57
N THR A 218 -24.52 -7.49 3.17
CA THR A 218 -23.23 -7.04 3.71
C THR A 218 -23.34 -6.83 5.21
N LYS A 219 -22.55 -7.57 6.00
CA LYS A 219 -22.52 -7.46 7.46
C LYS A 219 -21.32 -6.66 7.95
N VAL A 220 -20.19 -6.78 7.26
CA VAL A 220 -18.94 -6.11 7.60
C VAL A 220 -18.26 -5.52 6.35
N VAL A 221 -17.74 -4.30 6.51
CA VAL A 221 -16.86 -3.64 5.53
C VAL A 221 -15.47 -3.45 6.12
N PHE A 222 -14.43 -3.87 5.41
CA PHE A 222 -13.05 -3.50 5.72
C PHE A 222 -12.62 -2.32 4.85
N ASN A 223 -12.34 -1.19 5.47
CA ASN A 223 -11.91 0.04 4.82
C ASN A 223 -10.38 0.08 4.69
N CYS A 224 -9.88 -0.23 3.48
CA CYS A 224 -8.46 -0.36 3.14
C CYS A 224 -8.02 0.66 2.07
N ILE A 225 -8.58 1.88 2.10
CA ILE A 225 -8.51 2.86 1.00
C ILE A 225 -7.25 3.75 0.96
N GLY A 226 -6.29 3.54 1.87
CA GLY A 226 -5.03 4.28 1.89
C GLY A 226 -5.21 5.80 1.94
N ASN A 227 -4.58 6.54 1.01
CA ASN A 227 -4.62 8.00 0.95
C ASN A 227 -6.03 8.58 0.80
N ALA A 228 -6.96 7.82 0.21
CA ALA A 228 -8.33 8.29 0.04
C ALA A 228 -9.06 8.48 1.38
N ALA A 229 -8.56 7.91 2.49
CA ALA A 229 -9.14 8.08 3.82
C ALA A 229 -9.21 9.55 4.26
N LYS A 230 -8.32 10.41 3.75
CA LYS A 230 -8.35 11.85 4.02
C LYS A 230 -9.62 12.54 3.52
N THR A 231 -10.16 12.10 2.39
CA THR A 231 -11.22 12.82 1.66
C THR A 231 -12.44 11.97 1.33
N MET A 232 -12.43 10.68 1.63
CA MET A 232 -13.56 9.78 1.37
C MET A 232 -14.73 10.14 2.28
N PRO A 233 -15.91 10.49 1.73
CA PRO A 233 -17.08 10.80 2.54
C PRO A 233 -17.45 9.66 3.48
N GLY A 234 -17.64 9.98 4.76
CA GLY A 234 -17.87 9.03 5.84
C GLY A 234 -16.60 8.46 6.47
N VAL A 235 -15.42 8.96 6.09
CA VAL A 235 -14.13 8.66 6.74
C VAL A 235 -13.42 9.94 7.14
N GLU A 236 -13.08 10.78 6.15
CA GLU A 236 -12.53 12.14 6.33
C GLU A 236 -11.45 12.26 7.43
N ASP A 237 -10.53 11.30 7.51
CA ASP A 237 -9.50 11.26 8.55
C ASP A 237 -8.40 12.28 8.25
N THR A 238 -8.49 13.45 8.91
CA THR A 238 -7.57 14.58 8.73
C THR A 238 -6.14 14.29 9.16
N LYS A 239 -5.89 13.21 9.92
CA LYS A 239 -4.53 12.76 10.26
C LYS A 239 -3.83 12.10 9.10
N CYS A 240 -4.54 11.74 8.03
CA CYS A 240 -3.95 11.13 6.84
C CYS A 240 -3.28 12.18 5.94
N TYR A 241 -2.11 11.84 5.43
CA TYR A 241 -1.36 12.67 4.49
C TYR A 241 -0.49 11.80 3.57
N PRO A 242 -0.26 12.22 2.32
CA PRO A 242 0.68 11.54 1.45
C PRO A 242 2.12 11.82 1.91
N THR A 243 2.98 10.81 1.85
CA THR A 243 4.44 11.01 1.86
C THR A 243 5.00 10.61 0.50
N ARG A 244 5.30 11.59 -0.34
CA ARG A 244 5.84 11.35 -1.69
C ARG A 244 7.24 10.75 -1.61
N GLY A 245 7.50 9.73 -2.42
CA GLY A 245 8.82 9.18 -2.63
C GLY A 245 9.06 8.87 -4.10
N GLN A 246 10.01 9.59 -4.69
CA GLN A 246 10.54 9.23 -5.99
C GLN A 246 11.58 8.13 -5.86
N VAL A 247 11.52 7.17 -6.78
CA VAL A 247 12.48 6.09 -6.93
C VAL A 247 12.86 5.92 -8.40
N VAL A 248 13.98 5.23 -8.63
CA VAL A 248 14.49 4.90 -9.95
C VAL A 248 14.58 3.37 -10.05
N LEU A 249 13.94 2.82 -11.08
CA LEU A 249 14.07 1.41 -11.45
C LEU A 249 15.21 1.28 -12.44
N VAL A 250 16.17 0.42 -12.13
CA VAL A 250 17.32 0.14 -12.98
C VAL A 250 17.48 -1.35 -13.23
N ARG A 251 18.21 -1.73 -14.28
CA ARG A 251 18.72 -3.09 -14.48
C ARG A 251 20.16 -3.15 -13.97
N ALA A 252 20.39 -3.96 -12.93
CA ALA A 252 21.68 -4.19 -12.30
C ALA A 252 21.75 -5.63 -11.73
N PRO A 253 21.89 -6.68 -12.57
CA PRO A 253 21.82 -8.08 -12.16
C PRO A 253 22.91 -8.55 -11.18
N GLN A 254 23.96 -7.75 -11.00
CA GLN A 254 25.05 -7.97 -10.07
C GLN A 254 24.68 -7.59 -8.63
N VAL A 255 23.69 -6.73 -8.41
CA VAL A 255 23.25 -6.33 -7.08
C VAL A 255 22.46 -7.47 -6.44
N ARG A 256 23.00 -8.06 -5.38
CA ARG A 256 22.40 -9.18 -4.66
C ARG A 256 22.05 -8.85 -3.22
N SER A 257 22.49 -7.71 -2.72
CA SER A 257 22.23 -7.26 -1.35
C SER A 257 21.18 -6.15 -1.30
N ASN A 258 20.38 -6.17 -0.24
CA ASN A 258 19.57 -5.03 0.18
C ASN A 258 20.45 -4.11 1.06
N ILE A 259 20.43 -2.81 0.81
CA ILE A 259 21.11 -1.85 1.69
C ILE A 259 20.27 -0.60 1.90
N MET A 260 20.18 -0.15 3.15
CA MET A 260 19.45 1.04 3.58
C MET A 260 20.37 1.98 4.36
N ARG A 261 20.19 3.29 4.19
CA ARG A 261 20.77 4.33 5.02
C ARG A 261 19.69 5.33 5.43
N HIS A 262 19.46 5.38 6.74
CA HIS A 262 18.51 6.24 7.43
C HIS A 262 19.26 7.46 7.97
N GLY A 263 19.18 8.55 7.22
CA GLY A 263 19.70 9.84 7.64
C GLY A 263 18.67 10.63 8.44
N LYS A 264 19.10 11.76 9.02
CA LYS A 264 18.21 12.66 9.77
C LYS A 264 17.03 13.17 8.94
N ASP A 265 17.31 13.60 7.71
CA ASP A 265 16.33 14.25 6.82
C ASP A 265 16.30 13.59 5.42
N TYR A 266 16.89 12.40 5.28
CA TYR A 266 16.98 11.70 4.00
C TYR A 266 16.96 10.18 4.16
N GLU A 267 16.57 9.50 3.10
CA GLU A 267 16.56 8.04 3.01
C GLU A 267 17.31 7.61 1.75
N THR A 268 18.25 6.68 1.86
CA THR A 268 18.92 6.09 0.69
C THR A 268 18.78 4.58 0.75
N TYR A 269 18.38 3.94 -0.34
CA TYR A 269 18.22 2.50 -0.38
C TYR A 269 18.42 1.90 -1.76
N VAL A 270 18.86 0.65 -1.74
CA VAL A 270 19.05 -0.21 -2.91
C VAL A 270 18.37 -1.53 -2.59
N ILE A 271 17.32 -1.85 -3.34
CA ILE A 271 16.46 -3.01 -3.09
C ILE A 271 16.40 -3.86 -4.35
N PRO A 272 17.08 -5.02 -4.41
CA PRO A 272 16.97 -5.93 -5.53
C PRO A 272 15.55 -6.47 -5.62
N ARG A 273 15.00 -6.55 -6.84
CA ARG A 273 13.61 -6.98 -7.08
C ARG A 273 13.59 -8.44 -7.55
N PRO A 274 13.05 -9.38 -6.75
CA PRO A 274 13.03 -10.81 -7.12
C PRO A 274 12.27 -11.12 -8.41
N GLY A 275 12.68 -12.18 -9.11
CA GLY A 275 12.00 -12.66 -10.32
C GLY A 275 11.90 -11.63 -11.47
N SER A 276 12.71 -10.58 -11.47
CA SER A 276 12.65 -9.49 -12.45
C SER A 276 13.74 -9.53 -13.53
N GLY A 277 14.62 -10.54 -13.48
CA GLY A 277 15.79 -10.61 -14.38
C GLY A 277 16.91 -9.62 -14.04
N GLY A 278 16.99 -9.18 -12.78
CA GLY A 278 18.05 -8.29 -12.31
C GLY A 278 17.66 -6.82 -12.19
N ASN A 279 16.37 -6.51 -12.05
CA ASN A 279 15.96 -5.14 -11.77
C ASN A 279 16.16 -4.80 -10.29
N VAL A 280 16.47 -3.55 -10.02
CA VAL A 280 16.75 -3.00 -8.69
C VAL A 280 16.01 -1.69 -8.53
N ILE A 281 15.44 -1.47 -7.36
CA ILE A 281 14.86 -0.19 -6.97
C ILE A 281 15.90 0.62 -6.21
N LEU A 282 16.18 1.81 -6.72
CA LEU A 282 17.02 2.82 -6.11
C LEU A 282 16.13 3.91 -5.53
N GLY A 283 16.37 4.28 -4.28
CA GLY A 283 15.68 5.40 -3.65
C GLY A 283 16.48 6.03 -2.53
N GLY A 284 15.90 6.97 -1.79
CA GLY A 284 14.60 7.55 -2.08
C GLY A 284 14.42 8.95 -1.49
N TYR A 285 13.17 9.38 -1.53
CA TYR A 285 12.68 10.60 -0.89
C TYR A 285 11.51 10.27 0.04
N MET A 286 11.35 11.09 1.08
CA MET A 286 10.29 11.02 2.09
C MET A 286 9.67 12.41 2.32
N GLN A 287 8.91 12.89 1.35
CA GLN A 287 8.36 14.26 1.37
C GLN A 287 6.96 14.28 1.98
N LYS A 288 6.88 14.52 3.29
CA LYS A 288 5.62 14.61 4.05
C LYS A 288 4.70 15.69 3.46
N GLY A 289 3.42 15.35 3.28
CA GLY A 289 2.38 16.26 2.83
C GLY A 289 2.39 16.55 1.32
N ASN A 290 3.40 16.09 0.59
CA ASN A 290 3.47 16.27 -0.85
C ASN A 290 2.61 15.21 -1.56
N GLY A 291 1.60 15.66 -2.31
CA GLY A 291 0.67 14.83 -3.09
C GLY A 291 0.95 14.81 -4.59
N ASP A 292 2.09 15.33 -5.02
CA ASP A 292 2.47 15.40 -6.44
C ASP A 292 3.01 14.07 -6.97
N GLY A 293 2.42 13.56 -8.04
CA GLY A 293 2.84 12.32 -8.71
C GLY A 293 3.86 12.52 -9.83
N ALA A 294 4.28 13.75 -10.11
CA ALA A 294 5.32 14.01 -11.11
C ALA A 294 6.66 13.42 -10.68
N THR A 295 7.56 13.20 -11.65
CA THR A 295 8.96 12.87 -11.38
C THR A 295 9.87 14.02 -11.77
N TYR A 296 10.94 14.24 -10.99
CA TYR A 296 11.89 15.32 -11.21
C TYR A 296 13.29 14.79 -11.52
N SER A 297 13.95 15.34 -12.54
CA SER A 297 15.29 14.89 -12.98
C SER A 297 16.34 15.06 -11.87
N TYR A 298 16.32 16.18 -11.15
CA TYR A 298 17.26 16.44 -10.05
C TYR A 298 17.13 15.42 -8.90
N GLU A 299 15.92 14.90 -8.65
CA GLU A 299 15.70 13.83 -7.67
C GLU A 299 16.23 12.48 -8.19
N THR A 300 16.07 12.20 -9.48
CA THR A 300 16.64 11.01 -10.14
C THR A 300 18.17 11.03 -10.06
N GLU A 301 18.79 12.15 -10.43
CA GLU A 301 20.25 12.34 -10.38
C GLU A 301 20.77 12.16 -8.94
N SER A 302 20.10 12.78 -7.96
CA SER A 302 20.40 12.63 -6.54
C SER A 302 20.29 11.18 -6.05
N VAL A 303 19.25 10.45 -6.45
CA VAL A 303 19.06 9.03 -6.08
C VAL A 303 20.18 8.16 -6.66
N LEU A 304 20.51 8.32 -7.94
CA LEU A 304 21.58 7.56 -8.59
C LEU A 304 22.92 7.80 -7.90
N ASP A 305 23.25 9.06 -7.64
CA ASP A 305 24.50 9.48 -7.00
C ASP A 305 24.64 8.94 -5.57
N ARG A 306 23.59 9.07 -4.74
CA ARG A 306 23.61 8.56 -3.36
C ARG A 306 23.65 7.04 -3.29
N THR A 307 22.89 6.35 -4.14
CA THR A 307 22.86 4.88 -4.14
C THR A 307 24.16 4.26 -4.63
N LYS A 308 24.83 4.88 -5.61
CA LYS A 308 26.17 4.49 -6.06
C LYS A 308 27.24 4.68 -4.98
N ARG A 309 27.12 5.72 -4.14
CA ARG A 309 27.97 5.87 -2.96
C ARG A 309 27.69 4.83 -1.88
N LEU A 310 26.41 4.48 -1.68
CA LEU A 310 25.99 3.56 -0.62
C LEU A 310 26.37 2.10 -0.92
N SER A 311 26.06 1.60 -2.12
CA SER A 311 26.27 0.19 -2.49
C SER A 311 27.58 0.01 -3.25
N SER A 312 28.46 -0.86 -2.72
CA SER A 312 29.66 -1.29 -3.43
C SER A 312 29.33 -2.03 -4.72
N GLU A 313 28.26 -2.83 -4.74
CA GLU A 313 27.81 -3.57 -5.92
C GLU A 313 27.40 -2.63 -7.07
N LEU A 314 26.81 -1.46 -6.75
CA LEU A 314 26.46 -0.44 -7.74
C LEU A 314 27.65 0.45 -8.12
N ARG A 315 28.61 0.67 -7.22
CA ARG A 315 29.74 1.57 -7.45
C ARG A 315 30.58 1.16 -8.65
N GLU A 316 30.77 -0.14 -8.82
CA GLU A 316 31.60 -0.74 -9.85
C GLU A 316 30.91 -0.87 -11.22
N MET A 317 29.71 -0.28 -11.38
CA MET A 317 28.96 -0.38 -12.62
C MET A 317 28.15 0.87 -12.97
N GLU A 318 27.72 0.94 -14.23
CA GLU A 318 26.72 1.90 -14.70
C GLU A 318 25.41 1.14 -14.96
N PRO A 319 24.39 1.29 -14.09
CA PRO A 319 23.13 0.58 -14.24
C PRO A 319 22.27 1.20 -15.36
N GLU A 320 21.58 0.36 -16.14
CA GLU A 320 20.64 0.84 -17.17
C GLU A 320 19.36 1.37 -16.49
N ILE A 321 19.05 2.64 -16.68
CA ILE A 321 17.82 3.25 -16.14
C ILE A 321 16.63 2.77 -16.96
N LEU A 322 15.69 2.09 -16.31
CA LEU A 322 14.47 1.59 -16.95
C LEU A 322 13.30 2.56 -16.77
N ALA A 323 13.15 3.16 -15.59
CA ALA A 323 12.08 4.09 -15.29
C ALA A 323 12.37 4.93 -14.04
N ALA A 324 11.68 6.05 -13.89
CA ALA A 324 11.52 6.77 -12.63
C ALA A 324 10.02 6.91 -12.32
N PHE A 325 9.65 6.84 -11.04
CA PHE A 325 8.26 7.02 -10.61
C PHE A 325 8.19 7.59 -9.21
N ALA A 326 7.09 8.31 -8.93
CA ALA A 326 6.80 8.86 -7.61
C ALA A 326 5.56 8.16 -7.02
N GLY A 327 5.77 7.47 -5.89
CA GLY A 327 4.70 6.85 -5.11
C GLY A 327 4.28 7.76 -3.96
N LEU A 328 2.98 7.77 -3.63
CA LEU A 328 2.43 8.49 -2.50
C LEU A 328 2.15 7.52 -1.35
N ARG A 329 3.05 7.43 -0.37
CA ARG A 329 2.83 6.56 0.80
C ARG A 329 1.62 7.05 1.61
N PRO A 330 0.66 6.17 1.96
CA PRO A 330 -0.53 6.56 2.72
C PRO A 330 -0.20 6.68 4.21
N SER A 331 0.45 7.78 4.59
CA SER A 331 0.89 8.04 5.96
C SER A 331 -0.25 8.60 6.80
N ARG A 332 -0.14 8.43 8.11
CA ARG A 332 -1.12 8.93 9.09
C ARG A 332 -0.44 9.33 10.39
N GLU A 333 -0.84 10.46 10.96
CA GLU A 333 -0.35 10.88 12.28
C GLU A 333 -0.85 9.90 13.36
N GLY A 334 0.08 9.44 14.20
CA GLY A 334 -0.18 8.37 15.17
C GLY A 334 -0.16 6.95 14.58
N GLY A 335 0.25 6.78 13.32
CA GLY A 335 0.38 5.47 12.67
C GLY A 335 -0.92 4.92 12.09
N ALA A 336 -0.86 3.67 11.66
CA ALA A 336 -1.98 2.98 11.02
C ALA A 336 -3.20 2.91 11.94
N ARG A 337 -4.39 3.11 11.36
CA ARG A 337 -5.68 2.98 12.07
C ARG A 337 -6.23 1.58 11.83
N ILE A 338 -6.25 0.76 12.88
CA ILE A 338 -6.92 -0.54 12.92
C ILE A 338 -7.99 -0.43 14.00
N GLU A 339 -9.23 -0.19 13.58
CA GLU A 339 -10.32 0.14 14.52
C GLU A 339 -11.66 -0.36 13.97
N ARG A 340 -12.49 -0.91 14.86
CA ARG A 340 -13.86 -1.34 14.55
C ARG A 340 -14.83 -0.26 15.00
N ASP A 341 -15.67 0.18 14.09
CA ASP A 341 -16.83 1.02 14.36
C ASP A 341 -18.13 0.27 14.05
N GLU A 342 -19.18 0.58 14.80
CA GLU A 342 -20.54 0.06 14.57
C GLU A 342 -21.42 1.19 14.07
N LEU A 343 -22.27 0.89 13.08
CA LEU A 343 -23.17 1.87 12.51
C LEU A 343 -24.52 1.25 12.15
N ILE A 344 -25.53 2.10 11.96
CA ILE A 344 -26.85 1.71 11.47
C ILE A 344 -26.94 2.05 9.98
N VAL A 345 -27.15 1.03 9.14
CA VAL A 345 -27.38 1.19 7.69
C VAL A 345 -28.74 0.60 7.37
N ALA A 346 -29.62 1.42 6.77
CA ALA A 346 -30.97 1.02 6.41
C ALA A 346 -31.76 0.36 7.57
N GLY A 347 -31.55 0.84 8.80
CA GLY A 347 -32.23 0.34 10.01
C GLY A 347 -31.54 -0.84 10.69
N ASP A 348 -30.53 -1.46 10.07
CA ASP A 348 -29.82 -2.58 10.66
C ASP A 348 -28.44 -2.20 11.20
N LYS A 349 -28.02 -2.90 12.27
CA LYS A 349 -26.65 -2.84 12.76
C LYS A 349 -25.67 -3.45 11.75
N ARG A 350 -24.58 -2.74 11.47
CA ARG A 350 -23.47 -3.11 10.58
C ARG A 350 -22.14 -2.74 11.22
N VAL A 351 -21.07 -3.36 10.73
CA VAL A 351 -19.72 -3.13 11.23
C VAL A 351 -18.80 -2.62 10.12
N ILE A 352 -18.00 -1.61 10.41
CA ILE A 352 -16.88 -1.20 9.57
C ILE A 352 -15.58 -1.36 10.34
N VAL A 353 -14.56 -1.90 9.69
CA VAL A 353 -13.21 -2.02 10.26
C VAL A 353 -12.27 -1.18 9.41
N HIS A 354 -11.68 -0.15 10.00
CA HIS A 354 -10.64 0.65 9.39
C HIS A 354 -9.32 -0.11 9.40
N ASN A 355 -8.62 -0.12 8.27
CA ASN A 355 -7.26 -0.66 8.14
C ASN A 355 -6.50 0.15 7.06
N TYR A 356 -6.01 1.33 7.43
CA TYR A 356 -5.27 2.22 6.53
C TYR A 356 -4.25 3.06 7.31
N GLY A 357 -3.45 3.87 6.60
CA GLY A 357 -2.42 4.71 7.24
C GLY A 357 -1.09 3.99 7.46
N ALA A 358 -0.80 2.94 6.68
CA ALA A 358 0.41 2.13 6.82
C ALA A 358 1.71 2.86 6.43
N GLY A 359 1.65 4.06 5.87
CA GLY A 359 2.83 4.81 5.45
C GLY A 359 3.72 3.98 4.52
N GLY A 360 4.99 3.82 4.90
CA GLY A 360 5.98 3.03 4.17
C GLY A 360 5.98 1.53 4.46
N THR A 361 5.18 1.05 5.43
CA THR A 361 5.30 -0.32 5.95
C THR A 361 4.21 -1.28 5.47
N GLY A 362 3.39 -0.87 4.49
CA GLY A 362 2.22 -1.64 4.06
C GLY A 362 2.51 -3.09 3.62
N PHE A 363 3.66 -3.37 2.99
CA PHE A 363 4.05 -4.75 2.63
C PHE A 363 4.65 -5.53 3.80
N GLN A 364 5.41 -4.88 4.68
CA GLN A 364 6.07 -5.57 5.80
C GLN A 364 5.11 -5.84 6.97
N ALA A 365 4.17 -4.93 7.25
CA ALA A 365 3.28 -4.99 8.40
C ALA A 365 1.83 -5.35 8.00
N GLY A 366 1.48 -5.25 6.71
CA GLY A 366 0.11 -5.37 6.21
C GLY A 366 -0.59 -6.66 6.64
N TYR A 367 0.11 -7.79 6.56
CA TYR A 367 -0.42 -9.08 7.01
C TYR A 367 -0.72 -9.10 8.52
N GLY A 368 0.17 -8.55 9.34
CA GLY A 368 -0.05 -8.40 10.78
C GLY A 368 -1.22 -7.46 11.11
N MET A 369 -1.34 -6.36 10.36
CA MET A 369 -2.47 -5.43 10.47
C MET A 369 -3.79 -6.10 10.06
N ALA A 370 -3.79 -6.90 8.99
CA ALA A 370 -4.94 -7.66 8.52
C ALA A 370 -5.41 -8.69 9.55
N MET A 371 -4.48 -9.42 10.17
CA MET A 371 -4.79 -10.34 11.27
C MET A 371 -5.48 -9.64 12.44
N GLU A 372 -5.01 -8.45 12.82
CA GLU A 372 -5.62 -7.65 13.89
C GLU A 372 -7.01 -7.15 13.49
N ALA A 373 -7.15 -6.60 12.27
CA ALA A 373 -8.42 -6.11 11.75
C ALA A 373 -9.48 -7.22 11.75
N VAL A 374 -9.14 -8.40 11.21
CA VAL A 374 -10.05 -9.56 11.16
C VAL A 374 -10.45 -10.03 12.56
N LYS A 375 -9.52 -10.02 13.52
CA LYS A 375 -9.79 -10.40 14.91
C LYS A 375 -10.86 -9.53 15.56
N THR A 376 -11.00 -8.26 15.17
CA THR A 376 -12.01 -7.35 15.76
C THR A 376 -13.46 -7.73 15.46
N VAL A 377 -13.71 -8.61 14.47
CA VAL A 377 -15.04 -8.97 13.99
C VAL A 377 -15.32 -10.48 14.04
N GLU A 378 -14.65 -11.21 14.93
CA GLU A 378 -14.87 -12.66 15.12
C GLU A 378 -16.34 -13.00 15.47
N ASP A 379 -17.05 -12.12 16.18
CA ASP A 379 -18.48 -12.21 16.44
C ASP A 379 -19.29 -12.21 15.13
N VAL A 380 -19.03 -11.25 14.24
CA VAL A 380 -19.72 -11.13 12.95
C VAL A 380 -19.38 -12.31 12.03
N LEU A 381 -18.10 -12.72 12.00
CA LEU A 381 -17.66 -13.85 11.17
C LEU A 381 -18.30 -15.18 11.60
N ARG A 382 -18.56 -15.37 12.90
CA ARG A 382 -19.29 -16.55 13.40
C ARG A 382 -20.75 -16.54 12.95
N GLU A 383 -21.41 -15.38 12.93
CA GLU A 383 -22.78 -15.25 12.44
C GLU A 383 -22.88 -15.53 10.93
N ILE A 384 -21.97 -14.95 10.14
CA ILE A 384 -21.87 -15.23 8.70
C ILE A 384 -21.71 -16.74 8.48
N ARG A 385 -20.81 -17.39 9.21
CA ARG A 385 -20.56 -18.83 9.08
C ARG A 385 -21.76 -19.69 9.48
N LYS A 386 -22.54 -19.30 10.49
CA LYS A 386 -23.76 -20.03 10.88
C LYS A 386 -24.84 -19.97 9.80
N ASN A 387 -24.91 -18.85 9.09
CA ASN A 387 -25.91 -18.60 8.04
C ASN A 387 -25.44 -19.07 6.65
N ASP A 388 -24.18 -19.49 6.52
CA ASP A 388 -23.64 -20.01 5.27
C ASP A 388 -24.04 -21.48 5.06
N THR A 389 -24.98 -21.70 4.14
CA THR A 389 -25.50 -23.04 3.81
C THR A 389 -24.69 -23.75 2.74
N ARG A 390 -23.59 -23.15 2.24
CA ARG A 390 -22.79 -23.74 1.16
C ARG A 390 -21.92 -24.90 1.67
N PRO A 391 -21.69 -25.93 0.83
CA PRO A 391 -20.81 -27.03 1.18
C PRO A 391 -19.38 -26.53 1.39
N ARG A 392 -18.75 -27.00 2.46
CA ARG A 392 -17.37 -26.59 2.79
C ARG A 392 -16.42 -27.04 1.68
N PRO A 393 -15.49 -26.17 1.22
CA PRO A 393 -14.38 -26.61 0.40
C PRO A 393 -13.61 -27.71 1.15
N ARG A 394 -13.29 -28.81 0.47
CA ARG A 394 -12.29 -29.76 0.99
C ARG A 394 -10.93 -29.09 0.79
N LEU A 395 -10.28 -28.70 1.90
CA LEU A 395 -8.91 -28.18 1.90
C LEU A 395 -7.93 -29.25 1.45
#